data_AF-A0A5E4Q1K0-F1
#
_entry.id   AF-A0A5E4Q1K0-F1
#
_cell.length_a   1.000
_cell.length_b   1.000
_cell.length_c   1.000
_cell.angle_alpha   90.00
_cell.angle_beta   90.00
_cell.angle_gamma   90.00
#
_symmetry.space_group_name_H-M   'P 1'
#
loop_
_entity.id
_entity.type
_entity.pdbx_description
1 polymer ?
#
loop_
_entity_poly.entity_id
_entity_poly.type
_entity_poly.pdbx_seq_one_letter_code
_entity_poly.pdbx_strand_id
1 'polypeptide(L)'
;MEVLNDIMNGTLQLEEGQVLEKLTNLIKFDQLSSQIVQDLVQSRWYMAGALVAVVILCFIYILLLRWVVGPVVWLSIAGFLALLGFAMYLCYKNFEYYKANPVGLYQTTNLKGYAQSIFAKYETWLVLLIALAIIFVILLLVVIFLRSRITIAIALIREGSKAVTAIKTTVLFPIFPWILQCGVIAYGVLVLMFLMSIGDSAFRVVNFKNDTTCDCAGIYTEEGQECNPAKFVSSCRDTASVGGALPCSLASCHFTGWSTCWVSFG
;
A
#
# COMPACT_ATOMS: atom_id res chain seq x y z
N MET A 1 8.02 28.13 -17.32
CA MET A 1 8.45 28.95 -18.47
C MET A 1 8.96 30.32 -18.04
N GLU A 2 8.40 30.96 -17.01
CA GLU A 2 8.93 32.23 -16.45
C GLU A 2 10.39 32.13 -15.99
N VAL A 3 10.77 31.04 -15.32
CA VAL A 3 12.16 30.78 -14.88
C VAL A 3 13.17 30.77 -16.04
N LEU A 4 12.75 30.32 -17.23
CA LEU A 4 13.62 30.25 -18.42
C LEU A 4 13.83 31.63 -19.06
N ASN A 5 12.81 32.50 -18.98
CA ASN A 5 12.91 33.89 -19.42
C ASN A 5 13.82 34.72 -18.49
N ASP A 6 13.77 34.48 -17.17
CA ASP A 6 14.62 35.19 -16.22
C ASP A 6 16.11 34.80 -16.34
N ILE A 7 16.41 33.56 -16.77
CA ILE A 7 17.79 33.11 -17.04
C ILE A 7 18.36 33.78 -18.29
N MET A 8 17.55 33.98 -19.33
CA MET A 8 17.99 34.61 -20.57
C MET A 8 18.25 36.12 -20.43
N ASN A 9 17.64 36.78 -19.43
CA ASN A 9 17.73 38.23 -19.28
C ASN A 9 18.85 38.71 -18.32
N GLY A 10 19.66 37.79 -17.79
CA GLY A 10 20.97 38.11 -17.19
C GLY A 10 20.96 38.93 -15.89
N THR A 11 19.87 38.97 -15.13
CA THR A 11 19.74 39.83 -13.94
C THR A 11 19.68 39.07 -12.61
N LEU A 12 20.54 38.07 -12.39
CA LEU A 12 20.73 37.46 -11.06
C LEU A 12 22.22 37.30 -10.71
N GLN A 13 22.73 38.23 -9.92
CA GLN A 13 23.95 38.04 -9.10
C GLN A 13 23.58 37.21 -7.86
N LEU A 14 23.23 35.94 -8.08
CA LEU A 14 23.14 34.95 -7.01
C LEU A 14 24.37 34.05 -7.12
N GLU A 15 25.00 33.78 -5.97
CA GLU A 15 26.16 32.91 -5.82
C GLU A 15 26.10 31.73 -6.81
N GLU A 16 27.06 31.65 -7.75
CA GLU A 16 27.00 30.74 -8.92
C GLU A 16 26.68 29.29 -8.50
N GLY A 17 27.08 28.89 -7.29
CA GLY A 17 26.78 27.58 -6.70
C GLY A 17 25.29 27.29 -6.47
N GLN A 18 24.49 28.26 -5.97
CA GLN A 18 23.07 28.04 -5.65
C GLN A 18 22.19 27.97 -6.90
N VAL A 19 22.48 28.78 -7.92
CA VAL A 19 21.74 28.79 -9.19
C VAL A 19 22.08 27.55 -10.01
N LEU A 20 23.35 27.14 -10.05
CA LEU A 20 23.79 25.94 -10.74
C LEU A 20 23.21 24.68 -10.09
N GLU A 21 23.09 24.64 -8.76
CA GLU A 21 22.45 23.52 -8.06
C GLU A 21 20.96 23.40 -8.41
N LYS A 22 20.21 24.52 -8.37
CA LYS A 22 18.78 24.52 -8.75
C LYS A 22 18.57 24.20 -10.23
N LEU A 23 19.39 24.74 -11.13
CA LEU A 23 19.36 24.40 -12.56
C LEU A 23 19.68 22.93 -12.81
N THR A 24 20.72 22.41 -12.15
CA THR A 24 21.10 20.99 -12.26
C THR A 24 19.98 20.10 -11.74
N ASN A 25 19.33 20.46 -10.65
CA ASN A 25 18.19 19.70 -10.13
C ASN A 25 16.99 19.75 -11.10
N LEU A 26 16.65 20.92 -11.66
CA LEU A 26 15.57 21.04 -12.63
C LEU A 26 15.84 20.24 -13.92
N ILE A 27 17.05 20.33 -14.48
CA ILE A 27 17.45 19.56 -15.68
C ILE A 27 17.43 18.06 -15.36
N LYS A 28 17.89 17.65 -14.17
CA LYS A 28 17.79 16.26 -13.71
C LYS A 28 16.34 15.81 -13.60
N PHE A 29 15.44 16.61 -13.02
CA PHE A 29 14.02 16.28 -12.91
C PHE A 29 13.34 16.16 -14.27
N ASP A 30 13.66 17.02 -15.22
CA ASP A 30 13.09 17.00 -16.58
C ASP A 30 13.61 15.80 -17.40
N GLN A 31 14.90 15.46 -17.24
CA GLN A 31 15.46 14.23 -17.78
C GLN A 31 14.84 12.98 -17.15
N LEU A 32 14.66 12.96 -15.82
CA LEU A 32 14.02 11.83 -15.13
C LEU A 32 12.57 11.67 -15.57
N SER A 33 11.82 12.78 -15.66
CA SER A 33 10.43 12.79 -16.11
C SER A 33 10.28 12.27 -17.54
N SER A 34 11.10 12.78 -18.47
CA SER A 34 11.06 12.34 -19.87
C SER A 34 11.46 10.88 -20.04
N GLN A 35 12.43 10.38 -19.27
CA GLN A 35 12.81 8.96 -19.26
C GLN A 35 11.68 8.06 -18.73
N ILE A 36 11.02 8.45 -17.63
CA ILE A 36 9.88 7.68 -17.07
C ILE A 36 8.72 7.60 -18.08
N VAL A 37 8.42 8.71 -18.76
CA VAL A 37 7.35 8.74 -19.78
C VAL A 37 7.71 7.85 -20.97
N GLN A 38 8.96 7.89 -21.43
CA GLN A 38 9.43 7.03 -22.52
C GLN A 38 9.39 5.55 -22.14
N ASP A 39 9.76 5.20 -20.91
CA ASP A 39 9.68 3.83 -20.39
C ASP A 39 8.23 3.33 -20.27
N LEU A 40 7.30 4.19 -19.84
CA LEU A 40 5.87 3.88 -19.79
C LEU A 40 5.27 3.70 -21.18
N VAL A 41 5.63 4.54 -22.15
CA VAL A 41 5.14 4.45 -23.53
C VAL A 41 5.68 3.19 -24.21
N GLN A 42 6.95 2.86 -24.01
CA GLN A 42 7.57 1.66 -24.56
C GLN A 42 7.00 0.39 -23.91
N SER A 43 6.77 0.41 -22.60
CA SER A 43 6.25 -0.74 -21.84
C SER A 43 4.72 -0.89 -21.91
N ARG A 44 4.02 0.00 -22.61
CA ARG A 44 2.53 0.03 -22.66
C ARG A 44 1.90 -1.33 -22.94
N TRP A 45 2.45 -2.09 -23.89
CA TRP A 45 1.94 -3.42 -24.25
C TRP A 45 2.25 -4.49 -23.21
N TYR A 46 3.42 -4.43 -22.56
CA TYR A 46 3.80 -5.36 -21.50
C TYR A 46 2.97 -5.13 -20.23
N MET A 47 2.74 -3.87 -19.86
CA MET A 47 1.88 -3.51 -18.72
C MET A 47 0.42 -3.92 -18.97
N ALA A 48 -0.10 -3.68 -20.18
CA ALA A 48 -1.44 -4.13 -20.55
C ALA A 48 -1.54 -5.67 -20.58
N GLY A 49 -0.52 -6.36 -21.08
CA GLY A 49 -0.45 -7.83 -21.08
C GLY A 49 -0.41 -8.42 -19.68
N ALA A 50 0.41 -7.87 -18.78
CA ALA A 50 0.49 -8.29 -17.38
C ALA A 50 -0.86 -8.10 -16.66
N LEU A 51 -1.55 -7.00 -16.94
CA LEU A 51 -2.87 -6.74 -16.39
C LEU A 51 -3.89 -7.82 -16.81
N VAL A 52 -3.97 -8.09 -18.11
CA VAL A 52 -4.88 -9.11 -18.65
C VAL A 52 -4.52 -10.50 -18.10
N ALA A 53 -3.23 -10.80 -17.96
CA ALA A 53 -2.77 -12.06 -17.38
C ALA A 53 -3.22 -12.24 -15.93
N VAL A 54 -3.16 -11.19 -15.09
CA VAL A 54 -3.64 -11.25 -13.70
C VAL A 54 -5.15 -11.46 -13.65
N VAL A 55 -5.92 -10.78 -14.51
CA VAL A 55 -7.38 -10.97 -14.60
C VAL A 55 -7.72 -12.42 -14.95
N ILE A 56 -7.03 -13.00 -15.93
CA ILE A 56 -7.22 -14.39 -16.35
C ILE A 56 -6.81 -15.35 -15.21
N LEU A 57 -5.68 -15.11 -14.55
CA LEU A 57 -5.20 -15.93 -13.44
C LEU A 57 -6.20 -15.93 -12.27
N CYS A 58 -6.72 -14.77 -11.89
CA CYS A 58 -7.75 -14.66 -10.86
C CYS A 58 -9.02 -15.44 -11.24
N PHE A 59 -9.47 -15.33 -12.49
CA PHE A 59 -10.63 -16.06 -12.99
C PHE A 59 -10.41 -17.58 -12.94
N ILE A 60 -9.25 -18.05 -13.41
CA ILE A 60 -8.86 -19.46 -13.35
C ILE A 60 -8.80 -19.95 -11.90
N TYR A 61 -8.23 -19.16 -10.98
CA TYR A 61 -8.14 -19.51 -9.57
C TYR A 61 -9.52 -19.70 -8.93
N ILE A 62 -10.47 -18.81 -9.21
CA ILE A 62 -11.86 -18.92 -8.73
C ILE A 62 -12.53 -20.20 -9.28
N LEU A 63 -12.33 -20.50 -10.56
CA LEU A 63 -12.86 -21.73 -11.17
C LEU A 63 -12.22 -23.00 -10.59
N LEU A 64 -10.91 -22.97 -10.36
CA LEU A 64 -10.15 -24.07 -9.79
C LEU A 64 -10.62 -24.36 -8.36
N LEU A 65 -10.70 -23.35 -7.50
CA LEU A 65 -11.21 -23.52 -6.13
C LEU A 65 -12.60 -24.14 -6.14
N ARG A 66 -13.48 -23.71 -7.03
CA ARG A 66 -14.83 -24.28 -7.14
C ARG A 66 -14.84 -25.76 -7.51
N TRP A 67 -14.02 -26.18 -8.48
CA TRP A 67 -13.93 -27.59 -8.88
C TRP A 67 -13.30 -28.46 -7.79
N VAL A 68 -12.35 -27.90 -7.04
CA VAL A 68 -11.58 -28.61 -6.02
C VAL A 68 -12.35 -28.75 -4.68
N VAL A 69 -13.24 -27.82 -4.34
CA VAL A 69 -13.99 -27.84 -3.05
C VAL A 69 -14.78 -29.13 -2.87
N GLY A 70 -15.49 -29.62 -3.89
CA GLY A 70 -16.29 -30.84 -3.79
C GLY A 70 -15.45 -32.08 -3.44
N PRO A 71 -14.44 -32.43 -4.25
CA PRO A 71 -13.50 -33.51 -3.96
C PRO A 71 -12.78 -33.35 -2.62
N VAL A 72 -12.35 -32.14 -2.26
CA VAL A 72 -11.64 -31.88 -0.99
C VAL A 72 -12.52 -32.20 0.21
N VAL A 73 -13.80 -31.82 0.20
CA VAL A 73 -14.74 -32.13 1.29
C VAL A 73 -14.95 -33.63 1.40
N TRP A 74 -15.18 -34.32 0.29
CA TRP A 74 -15.36 -35.78 0.29
C TRP A 74 -14.10 -36.52 0.78
N LEU A 75 -12.93 -36.09 0.33
CA LEU A 75 -11.65 -36.63 0.75
C LEU A 75 -11.38 -36.35 2.22
N SER A 76 -11.75 -35.18 2.73
CA SER A 76 -11.65 -34.85 4.15
C SER A 76 -12.54 -35.76 5.01
N ILE A 77 -13.79 -35.98 4.60
CA ILE A 77 -14.72 -36.88 5.31
C ILE A 77 -14.19 -38.32 5.27
N ALA A 78 -13.80 -38.81 4.09
CA ALA A 78 -13.27 -40.15 3.92
C ALA A 78 -11.97 -40.37 4.71
N GLY A 79 -11.05 -39.41 4.64
CA GLY A 79 -9.78 -39.46 5.36
C GLY A 79 -9.98 -39.43 6.87
N PHE A 80 -10.91 -38.62 7.37
CA PHE A 80 -11.20 -38.55 8.80
C PHE A 80 -11.84 -39.86 9.32
N LEU A 81 -12.79 -40.44 8.57
CA LEU A 81 -13.36 -41.75 8.90
C LEU A 81 -12.31 -42.87 8.84
N ALA A 82 -11.43 -42.84 7.84
CA ALA A 82 -10.35 -43.81 7.71
C ALA A 82 -9.34 -43.72 8.87
N LEU A 83 -8.97 -42.50 9.27
CA LEU A 83 -8.04 -42.27 10.37
C LEU A 83 -8.61 -42.76 11.71
N LEU A 84 -9.88 -42.44 12.01
CA LEU A 84 -10.51 -42.94 13.23
C LEU A 84 -10.75 -44.46 13.20
N GLY A 85 -11.14 -45.02 12.06
CA GLY A 85 -11.25 -46.47 11.88
C GLY A 85 -9.90 -47.17 12.09
N PHE A 86 -8.83 -46.60 11.56
CA PHE A 86 -7.47 -47.09 11.76
C PHE A 86 -7.02 -46.98 13.22
N ALA A 87 -7.33 -45.88 13.90
CA ALA A 87 -7.06 -45.72 15.33
C ALA A 87 -7.81 -46.77 16.17
N MET A 88 -9.08 -47.05 15.86
CA MET A 88 -9.87 -48.09 16.53
C MET A 88 -9.28 -49.48 16.29
N TYR A 89 -8.86 -49.76 15.05
CA TYR A 89 -8.17 -51.00 14.69
C TYR A 89 -6.87 -51.20 15.48
N LEU A 90 -6.03 -50.16 15.58
CA LEU A 90 -4.80 -50.22 16.38
C LEU A 90 -5.10 -50.48 17.85
N CYS A 91 -6.11 -49.81 18.41
CA CYS A 91 -6.48 -50.02 19.81
C CYS A 91 -6.99 -51.44 20.06
N TYR A 92 -7.76 -51.99 19.12
CA TYR A 92 -8.22 -53.38 19.18
C TYR A 92 -7.07 -54.39 19.11
N LYS A 93 -6.12 -54.20 18.17
CA LYS A 93 -4.94 -55.07 18.05
C LYS A 93 -4.06 -55.04 19.30
N ASN A 94 -3.86 -53.87 19.90
CA ASN A 94 -3.11 -53.76 21.15
C ASN A 94 -3.87 -54.40 22.32
N PHE A 95 -5.19 -54.19 22.41
CA PHE A 95 -6.02 -54.87 23.41
C PHE A 95 -5.87 -56.40 23.33
N GLU A 96 -5.98 -56.97 22.12
CA GLU A 96 -5.82 -58.41 21.90
C GLU A 96 -4.42 -58.90 22.32
N TYR A 97 -3.37 -58.16 21.98
CA TYR A 97 -1.99 -58.50 22.32
C TYR A 97 -1.75 -58.51 23.84
N TYR A 98 -2.17 -57.46 24.56
CA TYR A 98 -1.98 -57.37 26.02
C TYR A 98 -2.93 -58.27 26.81
N LYS A 99 -4.05 -58.69 26.21
CA LYS A 99 -4.92 -59.73 26.77
C LYS A 99 -4.25 -61.10 26.69
N ALA A 100 -3.53 -61.39 25.61
CA ALA A 100 -2.81 -62.65 25.42
C ALA A 100 -1.50 -62.72 26.23
N ASN A 101 -0.81 -61.58 26.38
CA ASN A 101 0.48 -61.48 27.07
C ASN A 101 0.39 -60.50 28.27
N PRO A 102 -0.07 -60.97 29.45
CA PRO A 102 -0.13 -60.12 30.63
C PRO A 102 1.29 -59.76 31.10
N VAL A 103 1.66 -58.50 30.98
CA VAL A 103 2.96 -57.97 31.41
C VAL A 103 2.92 -57.53 32.88
N GLY A 104 3.90 -57.98 33.67
CA GLY A 104 4.08 -57.57 35.06
C GLY A 104 4.54 -56.12 35.20
N LEU A 105 4.08 -55.42 36.24
CA LEU A 105 4.31 -53.99 36.46
C LEU A 105 5.79 -53.69 36.76
N TYR A 106 6.52 -53.03 35.84
CA TYR A 106 7.81 -52.41 36.16
C TYR A 106 7.59 -50.92 36.46
N GLN A 107 7.67 -50.55 37.74
CA GLN A 107 7.56 -49.16 38.20
C GLN A 107 8.92 -48.47 37.97
N THR A 108 9.02 -47.65 36.93
CA THR A 108 10.18 -46.78 36.71
C THR A 108 9.87 -45.36 37.14
N THR A 109 10.86 -44.65 37.68
CA THR A 109 10.75 -43.23 38.11
C THR A 109 10.83 -42.22 36.95
N ASN A 110 10.90 -42.67 35.70
CA ASN A 110 10.98 -41.80 34.51
C ASN A 110 9.58 -41.58 33.89
N LEU A 111 9.28 -40.34 33.46
CA LEU A 111 8.00 -39.96 32.84
C LEU A 111 7.63 -40.86 31.63
N LYS A 112 8.63 -41.18 30.80
CA LYS A 112 8.49 -42.06 29.64
C LYS A 112 8.14 -43.50 30.03
N GLY A 113 8.73 -44.01 31.11
CA GLY A 113 8.46 -45.35 31.60
C GLY A 113 7.13 -45.44 32.37
N TYR A 114 6.70 -44.35 33.03
CA TYR A 114 5.36 -44.26 33.60
C TYR A 114 4.26 -44.36 32.52
N ALA A 115 4.39 -43.61 31.42
CA ALA A 115 3.47 -43.72 30.29
C ALA A 115 3.44 -45.14 29.70
N GLN A 116 4.61 -45.74 29.47
CA GLN A 116 4.73 -47.12 28.98
C GLN A 116 4.04 -48.13 29.92
N SER A 117 4.15 -47.94 31.24
CA SER A 117 3.51 -48.82 32.22
C SER A 117 1.98 -48.77 32.19
N ILE A 118 1.39 -47.62 31.83
CA ILE A 118 -0.06 -47.45 31.68
C ILE A 118 -0.53 -48.05 30.35
N PHE A 119 0.20 -47.82 29.26
CA PHE A 119 -0.11 -48.41 27.94
C PHE A 119 0.19 -49.92 27.86
N ALA A 120 0.88 -50.49 28.84
CA ALA A 120 1.12 -51.93 28.94
C ALA A 120 -0.04 -52.73 29.57
N LYS A 121 -1.04 -52.06 30.15
CA LYS A 121 -2.21 -52.72 30.77
C LYS A 121 -3.31 -52.95 29.75
N TYR A 122 -3.93 -54.13 29.76
CA TYR A 122 -5.06 -54.41 28.85
C TYR A 122 -6.32 -53.56 29.16
N GLU A 123 -6.56 -53.25 30.44
CA GLU A 123 -7.68 -52.42 30.90
C GLU A 123 -7.67 -51.01 30.28
N THR A 124 -6.48 -50.42 30.07
CA THR A 124 -6.37 -49.08 29.51
C THR A 124 -6.72 -49.06 28.03
N TRP A 125 -6.34 -50.10 27.27
CA TRP A 125 -6.74 -50.26 25.87
C TRP A 125 -8.24 -50.48 25.71
N LEU A 126 -8.89 -51.17 26.64
CA LEU A 126 -10.35 -51.36 26.63
C LEU A 126 -11.08 -50.04 26.85
N VAL A 127 -10.70 -49.28 27.89
CA VAL A 127 -11.28 -47.95 28.16
C VAL A 127 -11.06 -47.00 26.99
N LEU A 128 -9.84 -47.00 26.43
CA LEU A 128 -9.50 -46.17 25.27
C LEU A 128 -10.33 -46.56 24.05
N LEU A 129 -10.52 -47.85 23.77
CA LEU A 129 -11.35 -48.33 22.67
C LEU A 129 -12.81 -47.90 22.82
N ILE A 130 -13.40 -48.01 24.01
CA ILE A 130 -14.78 -47.54 24.28
C ILE A 130 -14.88 -46.03 24.11
N ALA A 131 -13.94 -45.26 24.66
CA ALA A 131 -13.90 -43.81 24.53
C ALA A 131 -13.78 -43.38 23.06
N LEU A 132 -12.90 -44.03 22.29
CA LEU A 132 -12.71 -43.77 20.87
C LEU A 132 -13.97 -44.13 20.05
N ALA A 133 -14.67 -45.20 20.42
CA ALA A 133 -15.93 -45.59 19.79
C ALA A 133 -17.05 -44.55 20.04
N ILE A 134 -17.19 -44.04 21.26
CA ILE A 134 -18.17 -42.99 21.59
C ILE A 134 -17.85 -41.71 20.79
N ILE A 135 -16.59 -41.29 20.77
CA ILE A 135 -16.13 -40.12 20.00
C ILE A 135 -16.43 -40.33 18.50
N PHE A 136 -16.14 -41.52 17.97
CA PHE A 136 -16.42 -41.86 16.58
C PHE A 136 -17.92 -41.72 16.25
N VAL A 137 -18.81 -42.23 17.11
CA VAL A 137 -20.27 -42.13 16.91
C VAL A 137 -20.75 -40.68 16.96
N ILE A 138 -20.32 -39.90 17.96
CA ILE A 138 -20.71 -38.48 18.08
C ILE A 138 -20.26 -37.71 16.84
N LEU A 139 -19.02 -37.93 16.41
CA LEU A 139 -18.45 -37.22 15.28
C LEU A 139 -19.14 -37.63 13.96
N LEU A 140 -19.43 -38.92 13.77
CA LEU A 140 -20.19 -39.41 12.63
C LEU A 140 -21.57 -38.73 12.57
N LEU A 141 -22.26 -38.59 13.70
CA LEU A 141 -23.51 -37.83 13.79
C LEU A 141 -23.34 -36.38 13.30
N VAL A 142 -22.33 -35.67 13.82
CA VAL A 142 -22.03 -34.28 13.43
C VAL A 142 -21.75 -34.17 11.93
N VAL A 143 -20.92 -35.06 11.38
CA VAL A 143 -20.57 -35.08 9.95
C VAL A 143 -21.80 -35.33 9.08
N ILE A 144 -22.70 -36.24 9.47
CA ILE A 144 -23.96 -36.47 8.75
C ILE A 144 -24.82 -35.20 8.72
N PHE A 145 -24.98 -34.53 9.87
CA PHE A 145 -25.76 -33.29 9.95
C PHE A 145 -25.17 -32.17 9.09
N LEU A 146 -23.85 -32.02 9.09
CA LEU A 146 -23.16 -30.97 8.32
C LEU A 146 -23.12 -31.25 6.81
N ARG A 147 -23.07 -32.53 6.40
CA ARG A 147 -23.00 -32.93 4.99
C ARG A 147 -24.14 -32.35 4.15
N SER A 148 -25.37 -32.35 4.67
CA SER A 148 -26.53 -31.79 3.98
C SER A 148 -26.35 -30.28 3.70
N ARG A 149 -25.88 -29.53 4.69
CA ARG A 149 -25.62 -28.08 4.54
C ARG A 149 -24.50 -27.77 3.55
N ILE A 150 -23.43 -28.55 3.58
CA ILE A 150 -22.27 -28.34 2.70
C ILE A 150 -22.65 -28.60 1.23
N THR A 151 -23.43 -29.64 0.94
CA THR A 151 -23.87 -29.93 -0.44
C THR A 151 -24.78 -28.83 -1.01
N ILE A 152 -25.69 -28.29 -0.19
CA ILE A 152 -26.52 -27.15 -0.58
C ILE A 152 -25.65 -25.91 -0.84
N ALA A 153 -24.68 -25.62 0.04
CA ALA A 153 -23.77 -24.49 -0.14
C ALA A 153 -22.93 -24.63 -1.42
N ILE A 154 -22.42 -25.83 -1.73
CA ILE A 154 -21.70 -26.09 -2.98
C ILE A 154 -22.62 -25.92 -4.19
N ALA A 155 -23.87 -26.39 -4.12
CA ALA A 155 -24.85 -26.18 -5.19
C ALA A 155 -25.17 -24.70 -5.39
N LEU A 156 -25.38 -23.94 -4.30
CA LEU A 156 -25.58 -22.49 -4.35
C LEU A 156 -24.37 -21.76 -4.94
N ILE A 157 -23.15 -22.13 -4.52
CA ILE A 157 -21.94 -21.58 -5.12
C ILE A 157 -21.93 -21.91 -6.59
N ARG A 158 -22.22 -23.16 -7.00
CA ARG A 158 -22.23 -23.67 -8.39
C ARG A 158 -23.24 -22.94 -9.29
N GLU A 159 -24.45 -22.71 -8.81
CA GLU A 159 -25.46 -21.95 -9.53
C GLU A 159 -25.11 -20.45 -9.53
N GLY A 160 -24.63 -19.93 -8.40
CA GLY A 160 -24.20 -18.55 -8.24
C GLY A 160 -23.16 -18.14 -9.27
N SER A 161 -22.02 -18.84 -9.36
CA SER A 161 -21.05 -18.49 -10.41
C SER A 161 -21.44 -18.94 -11.82
N LYS A 162 -22.47 -19.80 -12.02
CA LYS A 162 -23.05 -20.01 -13.36
C LYS A 162 -23.83 -18.75 -13.79
N ALA A 163 -24.55 -18.12 -12.86
CA ALA A 163 -25.18 -16.83 -13.07
C ALA A 163 -24.14 -15.72 -13.30
N VAL A 164 -23.07 -15.66 -12.50
CA VAL A 164 -21.96 -14.70 -12.70
C VAL A 164 -21.34 -14.88 -14.09
N THR A 165 -21.03 -16.10 -14.54
CA THR A 165 -20.49 -16.31 -15.89
C THR A 165 -21.51 -16.00 -17.01
N ALA A 166 -22.81 -16.18 -16.77
CA ALA A 166 -23.86 -15.83 -17.74
C ALA A 166 -24.09 -14.32 -17.86
N ILE A 167 -23.83 -13.56 -16.81
CA ILE A 167 -23.92 -12.11 -16.81
C ILE A 167 -22.64 -11.57 -17.48
N LYS A 168 -22.74 -11.09 -18.73
CA LYS A 168 -21.61 -10.47 -19.47
C LYS A 168 -20.98 -9.29 -18.71
N THR A 169 -21.72 -8.70 -17.76
CA THR A 169 -21.28 -7.60 -16.87
C THR A 169 -20.26 -8.04 -15.80
N THR A 170 -19.90 -9.31 -15.69
CA THR A 170 -18.89 -9.75 -14.70
C THR A 170 -17.45 -9.44 -15.09
N VAL A 171 -17.22 -9.15 -16.37
CA VAL A 171 -15.98 -8.51 -16.86
C VAL A 171 -15.87 -7.06 -16.33
N LEU A 172 -16.99 -6.42 -16.00
CA LEU A 172 -17.03 -5.05 -15.46
C LEU A 172 -16.60 -4.99 -14.00
N PHE A 173 -16.70 -6.08 -13.23
CA PHE A 173 -16.28 -6.12 -11.82
C PHE A 173 -14.78 -5.91 -11.60
N PRO A 174 -13.85 -6.51 -12.38
CA PRO A 174 -12.42 -6.17 -12.30
C PRO A 174 -12.07 -4.86 -13.02
N ILE A 175 -12.84 -4.44 -14.03
CA ILE A 175 -12.61 -3.18 -14.78
C ILE A 175 -12.99 -1.97 -13.93
N PHE A 176 -14.04 -2.05 -13.12
CA PHE A 176 -14.54 -0.93 -12.31
C PHE A 176 -13.50 -0.41 -11.28
N PRO A 177 -12.84 -1.26 -10.46
CA PRO A 177 -11.73 -0.85 -9.61
C PRO A 177 -10.58 -0.25 -10.41
N TRP A 178 -10.34 -0.72 -11.64
CA TRP A 178 -9.26 -0.22 -12.47
C TRP A 178 -9.54 1.19 -13.01
N ILE A 179 -10.76 1.44 -13.49
CA ILE A 179 -11.22 2.78 -13.89
C ILE A 179 -11.16 3.73 -12.69
N LEU A 180 -11.62 3.27 -11.51
CA LEU A 180 -11.59 4.06 -10.29
C LEU A 180 -10.14 4.38 -9.88
N GLN A 181 -9.22 3.42 -9.96
CA GLN A 181 -7.79 3.61 -9.67
C GLN A 181 -7.17 4.66 -10.62
N CYS A 182 -7.42 4.56 -11.93
CA CYS A 182 -6.98 5.57 -12.89
C CYS A 182 -7.57 6.94 -12.60
N GLY A 183 -8.85 6.99 -12.21
CA GLY A 183 -9.51 8.23 -11.80
C GLY A 183 -8.86 8.87 -10.56
N VAL A 184 -8.52 8.08 -9.55
CA VAL A 184 -7.82 8.55 -8.35
C VAL A 184 -6.43 9.07 -8.69
N ILE A 185 -5.67 8.36 -9.55
CA ILE A 185 -4.34 8.81 -9.99
C ILE A 185 -4.46 10.13 -10.77
N ALA A 186 -5.39 10.23 -11.73
CA ALA A 186 -5.60 11.44 -12.52
C ALA A 186 -6.03 12.62 -11.65
N TYR A 187 -6.92 12.40 -10.68
CA TYR A 187 -7.31 13.39 -9.70
C TYR A 187 -6.11 13.85 -8.85
N GLY A 188 -5.26 12.93 -8.41
CA GLY A 188 -4.03 13.24 -7.68
C GLY A 188 -3.06 14.12 -8.50
N VAL A 189 -2.88 13.81 -9.79
CA VAL A 189 -2.04 14.63 -10.70
C VAL A 189 -2.64 16.03 -10.89
N LEU A 190 -3.95 16.14 -11.09
CA LEU A 190 -4.62 17.44 -11.18
C LEU A 190 -4.41 18.27 -9.92
N VAL A 191 -4.61 17.68 -8.74
CA VAL A 191 -4.38 18.37 -7.46
C VAL A 191 -2.91 18.80 -7.33
N LEU A 192 -1.94 17.95 -7.69
CA LEU A 192 -0.52 18.31 -7.67
C LEU A 192 -0.19 19.47 -8.62
N MET A 193 -0.78 19.48 -9.81
CA MET A 193 -0.61 20.57 -10.77
C MET A 193 -1.18 21.88 -10.23
N PHE A 194 -2.37 21.85 -9.62
CA PHE A 194 -2.94 23.02 -8.95
C PHE A 194 -2.08 23.50 -7.77
N LEU A 195 -1.55 22.57 -6.95
CA LEU A 195 -0.67 22.91 -5.84
C LEU A 195 0.63 23.58 -6.29
N MET A 196 1.23 23.13 -7.40
CA MET A 196 2.41 23.79 -7.97
C MET A 196 2.07 25.18 -8.54
N SER A 197 0.85 25.39 -9.01
CA SER A 197 0.44 26.65 -9.65
C SER A 197 0.04 27.76 -8.67
N ILE A 198 -0.34 27.44 -7.42
CA ILE A 198 -0.88 28.42 -6.44
C ILE A 198 0.24 29.08 -5.60
N GLY A 199 1.49 28.92 -5.99
CA GLY A 199 2.60 29.50 -5.29
C GLY A 199 2.80 30.99 -5.57
N ASP A 200 2.35 31.85 -4.67
CA ASP A 200 2.68 33.28 -4.72
C ASP A 200 4.12 33.52 -4.25
N SER A 201 4.80 34.43 -4.95
CA SER A 201 6.18 34.82 -4.67
C SER A 201 6.21 35.92 -3.60
N ALA A 202 6.83 35.64 -2.45
CA ALA A 202 6.95 36.57 -1.34
C ALA A 202 8.22 37.41 -1.49
N PHE A 203 8.05 38.68 -1.85
CA PHE A 203 9.12 39.66 -2.00
C PHE A 203 9.14 40.60 -0.79
N ARG A 204 10.31 40.84 -0.20
CA ARG A 204 10.48 41.71 0.98
C ARG A 204 11.63 42.68 0.81
N VAL A 205 11.52 43.86 1.41
CA VAL A 205 12.59 44.87 1.42
C VAL A 205 13.72 44.43 2.37
N VAL A 206 14.96 44.43 1.88
CA VAL A 206 16.17 44.10 2.66
C VAL A 206 17.14 45.29 2.68
N ASN A 207 17.96 45.38 3.74
CA ASN A 207 19.01 46.40 3.95
C ASN A 207 18.54 47.86 4.01
N PHE A 208 17.26 48.11 4.32
CA PHE A 208 16.71 49.47 4.37
C PHE A 208 17.32 50.33 5.50
N LYS A 209 17.67 49.78 6.68
CA LYS A 209 18.29 50.58 7.75
C LYS A 209 19.77 50.89 7.52
N ASN A 210 20.43 50.09 6.69
CA ASN A 210 21.86 50.28 6.40
C ASN A 210 22.07 51.32 5.28
N ASP A 211 21.03 51.59 4.49
CA ASP A 211 21.02 52.56 3.40
C ASP A 211 20.34 53.86 3.84
N THR A 212 21.07 54.72 4.57
CA THR A 212 20.53 55.99 5.08
C THR A 212 20.31 57.05 4.00
N THR A 213 20.75 56.80 2.77
CA THR A 213 20.61 57.71 1.62
C THR A 213 19.52 57.28 0.64
N CYS A 214 18.81 56.19 0.90
CA CYS A 214 17.69 55.73 0.09
C CYS A 214 16.36 56.32 0.59
N ASP A 215 15.67 57.10 -0.26
CA ASP A 215 14.32 57.59 0.03
C ASP A 215 13.29 56.90 -0.88
N CYS A 216 12.26 56.32 -0.25
CA CYS A 216 11.19 55.56 -0.88
C CYS A 216 9.82 56.27 -0.83
N ALA A 217 9.82 57.61 -0.72
CA ALA A 217 8.61 58.44 -0.70
C ALA A 217 7.57 58.00 0.37
N GLY A 218 8.05 57.42 1.48
CA GLY A 218 7.22 56.93 2.59
C GLY A 218 6.41 55.66 2.31
N ILE A 219 6.62 54.98 1.17
CA ILE A 219 5.88 53.75 0.81
C ILE A 219 6.46 52.52 1.51
N TYR A 220 7.78 52.51 1.71
CA TYR A 220 8.50 51.47 2.44
C TYR A 220 9.24 52.13 3.60
N THR A 221 8.92 51.71 4.82
CA THR A 221 9.41 52.37 6.05
C THR A 221 10.13 51.42 7.00
N GLU A 222 9.93 50.10 6.84
CA GLU A 222 10.49 49.09 7.73
C GLU A 222 11.19 47.97 6.94
N GLU A 223 12.23 47.40 7.54
CA GLU A 223 12.90 46.22 7.01
C GLU A 223 11.97 45.01 7.06
N GLY A 224 11.94 44.24 5.96
CA GLY A 224 11.15 43.02 5.87
C GLY A 224 9.68 43.24 5.47
N GLN A 225 9.27 44.47 5.13
CA GLN A 225 7.94 44.74 4.55
C GLN A 225 7.77 44.07 3.19
N GLU A 226 6.57 43.58 2.93
CA GLU A 226 6.20 43.00 1.63
C GLU A 226 6.25 44.08 0.55
N CYS A 227 6.92 43.77 -0.55
CA CYS A 227 7.31 44.76 -1.53
C CYS A 227 7.10 44.23 -2.93
N ASN A 228 6.59 45.06 -3.84
CA ASN A 228 6.47 44.69 -5.24
C ASN A 228 7.71 45.24 -5.97
N PRO A 229 8.51 44.40 -6.65
CA PRO A 229 9.78 44.83 -7.26
C PRO A 229 9.58 45.96 -8.27
N ALA A 230 8.47 45.98 -9.01
CA ALA A 230 8.18 47.04 -9.98
C ALA A 230 7.89 48.39 -9.30
N LYS A 231 7.20 48.38 -8.16
CA LYS A 231 6.90 49.60 -7.37
C LYS A 231 8.11 50.09 -6.58
N PHE A 232 9.00 49.19 -6.17
CA PHE A 232 10.23 49.53 -5.48
C PHE A 232 11.15 50.36 -6.38
N VAL A 233 11.42 49.87 -7.60
CA VAL A 233 12.32 50.56 -8.55
C VAL A 233 11.78 51.93 -8.97
N SER A 234 10.46 52.09 -9.08
CA SER A 234 9.88 53.39 -9.45
C SER A 234 9.89 54.41 -8.32
N SER A 235 9.84 53.95 -7.05
CA SER A 235 9.53 54.81 -5.90
C SER A 235 10.72 55.02 -4.95
N CYS A 236 11.73 54.15 -4.98
CA CYS A 236 12.93 54.25 -4.16
C CYS A 236 14.10 54.78 -4.96
N ARG A 237 14.71 55.88 -4.51
CA ARG A 237 15.86 56.50 -5.16
C ARG A 237 16.91 56.93 -4.15
N ASP A 238 18.17 56.94 -4.61
CA ASP A 238 19.28 57.39 -3.80
C ASP A 238 19.40 58.92 -3.81
N THR A 239 19.19 59.54 -2.67
CA THR A 239 19.28 60.99 -2.44
C THR A 239 20.72 61.50 -2.43
N ALA A 240 21.73 60.62 -2.30
CA ALA A 240 23.14 60.97 -2.42
C ALA A 240 23.61 61.16 -3.88
N SER A 241 22.80 60.72 -4.85
CA SER A 241 23.11 60.87 -6.27
C SER A 241 22.70 62.24 -6.82
N VAL A 242 23.53 62.84 -7.68
CA VAL A 242 23.26 64.16 -8.30
C VAL A 242 21.96 64.08 -9.12
N GLY A 243 20.88 64.64 -8.58
CA GLY A 243 19.56 64.67 -9.21
C GLY A 243 18.64 63.48 -8.88
N GLY A 244 19.00 62.60 -7.94
CA GLY A 244 18.14 61.50 -7.49
C GLY A 244 17.72 60.57 -8.63
N ALA A 245 18.65 60.25 -9.53
CA ALA A 245 18.36 59.49 -10.75
C ALA A 245 18.81 58.02 -10.66
N LEU A 246 19.61 57.66 -9.65
CA LEU A 246 20.11 56.30 -9.46
C LEU A 246 19.25 55.50 -8.47
N PRO A 247 19.16 54.16 -8.65
CA PRO A 247 18.52 53.27 -7.69
C PRO A 247 19.30 53.24 -6.37
N CYS A 248 18.64 52.80 -5.30
CA CYS A 248 19.29 52.65 -3.99
C CYS A 248 20.46 51.67 -4.04
N SER A 249 21.53 51.99 -3.32
CA SER A 249 22.83 51.30 -3.42
C SER A 249 22.84 49.97 -2.67
N LEU A 250 22.14 49.91 -1.53
CA LEU A 250 22.12 48.76 -0.62
C LEU A 250 20.70 48.22 -0.43
N ALA A 251 19.69 49.09 -0.41
CA ALA A 251 18.30 48.69 -0.24
C ALA A 251 17.73 48.08 -1.53
N SER A 252 17.16 46.87 -1.43
CA SER A 252 16.54 46.18 -2.57
C SER A 252 15.32 45.37 -2.15
N CYS A 253 14.42 45.16 -3.11
CA CYS A 253 13.31 44.22 -2.98
C CYS A 253 13.80 42.82 -3.34
N HIS A 254 13.97 41.95 -2.34
CA HIS A 254 14.55 40.61 -2.53
C HIS A 254 13.49 39.52 -2.41
N PHE A 255 13.63 38.47 -3.21
CA PHE A 255 12.78 37.28 -3.14
C PHE A 255 13.10 36.48 -1.87
N THR A 256 12.13 36.34 -0.96
CA THR A 256 12.34 35.68 0.34
C THR A 256 11.75 34.27 0.42
N GLY A 257 11.06 33.82 -0.63
CA GLY A 257 10.49 32.48 -0.72
C GLY A 257 9.09 32.48 -1.31
N TRP A 258 8.46 31.31 -1.29
CA TRP A 258 7.06 31.15 -1.67
C TRP A 258 6.24 31.35 -0.40
N SER A 259 5.27 32.27 -0.40
CA SER A 259 4.31 32.36 0.72
C SER A 259 3.41 31.15 0.63
N THR A 260 3.81 30.04 1.26
CA THR A 260 2.92 28.90 1.40
C THR A 260 1.72 29.37 2.21
N CYS A 261 0.55 29.42 1.59
CA CYS A 261 -0.75 29.69 2.22
C CYS A 261 -1.17 28.57 3.21
N TRP A 262 -0.21 27.79 3.72
CA TRP A 262 -0.37 26.70 4.68
C TRP A 262 -0.43 27.18 6.14
N VAL A 263 -0.01 28.41 6.44
CA VAL A 263 0.03 28.91 7.83
C VAL A 263 -1.32 29.47 8.30
N SER A 264 -2.35 29.56 7.43
CA SER A 264 -3.67 30.06 7.84
C SER A 264 -4.68 28.95 8.20
N PHE A 265 -4.27 27.68 8.24
CA PHE A 265 -5.10 26.53 8.61
C PHE A 265 -4.57 25.75 9.83
N GLY A 266 -3.92 26.46 10.75
CA GLY A 266 -3.53 25.95 12.08
C GLY A 266 -4.16 26.77 13.18
#